data_AF-T1BHP1-F1
#
_entry.id   AF-T1BHP1-F1
#
_cell.length_a   1.000
_cell.length_b   1.000
_cell.length_c   1.000
_cell.angle_alpha   90.00
_cell.angle_beta   90.00
_cell.angle_gamma   90.00
#
_symmetry.space_group_name_H-M   'P 1'
#
loop_
_entity.id
_entity.type
_entity.pdbx_description
1 polymer ?
#
loop_
_entity_poly.entity_id
_entity_poly.type
_entity_poly.pdbx_seq_one_letter_code
_entity_poly.pdbx_strand_id
1 'polypeptide(L)'
;MGFTLYGGTAIALQLGHRQSADFDLFTDRYLNESKIFKKMSFLERAQVIQASENTLTMAYPADKGLVKISIFGGITFGRVGRPLGSR
;
A
#
# COMPACT_ATOMS: atom_id res chain seq x y z
N MET A 1 -8.66 0.25 9.18
CA MET A 1 -8.59 0.31 7.71
C MET A 1 -7.87 -0.96 7.33
N GLY A 2 -8.60 -1.98 6.89
CA GLY A 2 -7.97 -3.25 6.53
C GLY A 2 -7.36 -3.10 5.15
N PHE A 3 -6.04 -3.24 5.05
CA PHE A 3 -5.32 -3.27 3.79
C PHE A 3 -4.72 -4.65 3.58
N THR A 4 -4.65 -5.09 2.34
CA THR A 4 -3.92 -6.29 1.94
C THR A 4 -2.77 -5.87 1.04
N LEU A 5 -1.56 -6.30 1.36
CA LEU A 5 -0.39 -6.11 0.51
C LEU A 5 -0.40 -7.15 -0.60
N TYR A 6 -0.26 -6.70 -1.85
CA TYR A 6 -0.14 -7.57 -3.02
C TYR A 6 1.18 -7.31 -3.75
N GLY A 7 1.39 -8.05 -4.84
CA GLY A 7 2.52 -7.86 -5.73
C GLY A 7 3.83 -8.50 -5.25
N GLY A 8 4.92 -8.15 -5.93
CA GLY A 8 6.23 -8.76 -5.70
C GLY A 8 6.78 -8.55 -4.30
N THR A 9 6.43 -7.45 -3.64
CA THR A 9 6.86 -7.14 -2.27
C THR A 9 6.12 -7.98 -1.23
N ALA A 10 4.83 -8.29 -1.43
CA ALA A 10 4.12 -9.23 -0.56
C ALA A 10 4.79 -10.60 -0.54
N ILE A 11 5.14 -11.13 -1.72
CA ILE A 11 5.81 -12.43 -1.86
C ILE A 11 7.23 -12.36 -1.28
N ALA A 12 7.96 -11.28 -1.55
CA ALA A 12 9.31 -11.08 -1.01
C ALA A 12 9.35 -11.06 0.51
N LEU A 13 8.37 -10.40 1.16
CA LEU A 13 8.25 -10.41 2.62
C LEU A 13 7.84 -11.78 3.16
N GLN A 14 6.95 -12.50 2.46
CA GLN A 14 6.50 -13.82 2.87
C GLN A 14 7.61 -14.88 2.82
N LEU A 15 8.41 -14.89 1.74
CA LEU A 15 9.44 -15.90 1.51
C LEU A 15 10.83 -15.47 1.98
N GLY A 16 11.05 -14.17 2.20
CA GLY A 16 12.37 -13.62 2.52
C GLY A 16 13.40 -13.80 1.41
N HIS A 17 12.99 -14.11 0.18
CA HIS A 17 13.87 -14.60 -0.88
C HIS A 17 14.63 -13.50 -1.63
N ARG A 18 14.19 -12.25 -1.55
CA ARG A 18 14.84 -11.11 -2.18
C ARG A 18 14.40 -9.79 -1.55
N GLN A 19 15.16 -8.73 -1.80
CA GLN A 19 14.71 -7.37 -1.51
C GLN A 19 13.70 -6.91 -2.59
N SER A 20 12.63 -6.26 -2.15
CA SER A 20 11.61 -5.63 -2.99
C SER A 20 11.05 -4.43 -2.21
N ALA A 21 10.96 -3.26 -2.85
CA ALA A 21 10.66 -2.00 -2.15
C ALA A 21 9.61 -1.16 -2.88
N ASP A 22 8.56 -1.83 -3.37
CA ASP A 22 7.37 -1.20 -3.94
C ASP A 22 6.13 -1.79 -3.25
N PHE A 23 5.37 -0.97 -2.52
CA PHE A 23 4.24 -1.44 -1.73
C PHE A 23 2.91 -1.13 -2.41
N ASP A 24 2.18 -2.18 -2.81
CA ASP A 24 0.83 -2.04 -3.35
C ASP A 24 -0.21 -2.55 -2.35
N LEU A 25 -0.92 -1.61 -1.73
CA LEU A 25 -1.92 -1.84 -0.69
C LEU A 25 -3.33 -1.77 -1.29
N PHE A 26 -4.15 -2.79 -1.04
CA PHE A 26 -5.51 -2.88 -1.57
C PHE A 26 -6.53 -2.94 -0.44
N THR A 27 -7.68 -2.31 -0.66
CA THR A 27 -8.83 -2.38 0.25
C THR A 27 -10.14 -2.38 -0.54
N ASP A 28 -11.15 -3.07 0.00
CA ASP A 28 -12.52 -3.08 -0.50
C ASP A 28 -13.26 -1.77 -0.19
N ARG A 29 -12.69 -0.94 0.70
CA ARG A 29 -13.27 0.33 1.13
C ARG A 29 -12.88 1.46 0.18
N TYR A 30 -13.75 2.45 0.02
CA TYR A 30 -13.40 3.69 -0.67
C TYR A 30 -12.28 4.44 0.06
N LEU A 31 -11.36 5.04 -0.70
CA LEU A 31 -10.29 5.83 -0.11
C LEU A 31 -10.81 7.16 0.42
N ASN A 32 -10.21 7.59 1.53
CA ASN A 32 -10.37 8.93 2.08
C ASN A 32 -8.99 9.40 2.48
N GLU A 33 -8.38 10.24 1.65
CA GLU A 33 -7.00 10.68 1.80
C GLU A 33 -6.75 11.32 3.17
N SER A 34 -7.63 12.20 3.63
CA SER A 34 -7.51 12.83 4.95
C SER A 34 -7.47 11.80 6.09
N LYS A 35 -8.26 10.72 6.02
CA LYS A 35 -8.22 9.62 6.99
C LYS A 35 -6.95 8.79 6.87
N ILE A 36 -6.42 8.60 5.65
CA ILE A 36 -5.15 7.90 5.40
C ILE A 36 -4.02 8.66 6.06
N PHE A 37 -3.81 9.93 5.69
CA PHE A 37 -2.75 10.77 6.27
C PHE A 37 -2.89 10.92 7.78
N LYS A 38 -4.12 11.10 8.30
CA LYS A 38 -4.35 11.17 9.76
C LYS A 38 -3.94 9.88 10.50
N LYS A 39 -4.14 8.70 9.91
CA LYS A 39 -3.82 7.42 10.56
C LYS A 39 -2.40 6.91 10.25
N MET A 40 -1.80 7.41 9.18
CA MET A 40 -0.48 7.06 8.71
C MET A 40 0.32 8.35 8.56
N SER A 41 0.48 9.09 9.66
CA SER A 41 1.15 10.40 9.65
C SER A 41 2.58 10.34 9.14
N PHE A 42 3.23 9.16 9.18
CA PHE A 42 4.53 8.98 8.53
C PHE A 42 4.50 9.32 7.03
N LEU A 43 3.37 9.12 6.35
CA LEU A 43 3.18 9.45 4.93
C LEU A 43 3.17 10.95 4.65
N GLU A 44 3.12 11.83 5.66
CA GLU A 44 3.22 13.29 5.46
C GLU A 44 4.55 13.70 4.81
N ARG A 45 5.60 12.88 4.97
CA ARG A 45 6.89 13.06 4.30
C ARG A 45 6.92 12.59 2.86
N ALA A 46 5.89 11.87 2.41
CA ALA A 46 5.85 11.28 1.08
C ALA A 46 5.42 12.34 0.05
N GLN A 47 6.02 12.28 -1.13
CA GLN A 47 5.58 13.08 -2.26
C GLN A 47 4.42 12.35 -2.95
N VAL A 48 3.27 13.00 -3.07
CA VAL A 48 2.14 12.48 -3.87
C VAL A 48 2.52 12.53 -5.35
N ILE A 49 2.50 11.37 -6.01
CA ILE A 49 2.75 11.20 -7.45
C ILE A 49 1.41 11.19 -8.20
N GLN A 50 0.41 10.52 -7.64
CA GLN A 50 -0.92 10.41 -8.24
C GLN A 50 -1.97 10.39 -7.12
N ALA A 51 -3.01 11.20 -7.28
CA ALA A 51 -4.21 11.15 -6.46
C ALA A 51 -5.43 11.21 -7.40
N SER A 52 -6.26 10.18 -7.35
CA SER A 52 -7.54 10.11 -8.05
C SER A 52 -8.52 9.31 -7.22
N GLU A 53 -9.77 9.20 -7.67
CA GLU A 53 -10.76 8.39 -6.97
C GLU A 53 -10.23 6.96 -6.76
N ASN A 54 -10.21 6.53 -5.50
CA ASN A 54 -9.72 5.22 -5.07
C ASN A 54 -8.28 4.85 -5.46
N THR A 55 -7.45 5.81 -5.84
CA THR A 55 -6.03 5.57 -6.13
C THR A 55 -5.17 6.68 -5.54
N LEU A 56 -4.22 6.30 -4.69
CA LEU A 56 -3.21 7.20 -4.13
C LEU A 56 -1.84 6.56 -4.29
N THR A 57 -0.95 7.18 -5.05
CA THR A 57 0.44 6.75 -5.23
C THR A 57 1.38 7.82 -4.73
N MET A 58 2.37 7.42 -3.94
CA MET A 58 3.35 8.30 -3.32
C MET A 58 4.77 7.75 -3.45
N ALA A 59 5.75 8.65 -3.51
CA ALA A 59 7.15 8.33 -3.27
C ALA A 59 7.51 8.68 -1.83
N TYR A 60 7.87 7.69 -1.04
CA TYR A 60 8.31 7.86 0.34
C TYR A 60 9.84 7.93 0.42
N PRO A 61 10.42 8.97 1.05
CA PRO A 61 11.87 9.08 1.22
C PRO A 61 12.36 8.19 2.37
N ALA A 62 12.95 7.05 2.02
CA ALA A 62 13.60 6.10 2.93
C ALA A 62 15.14 6.22 2.89
N ASP A 63 15.82 5.55 3.82
CA ASP A 63 17.29 5.64 3.96
C ASP A 63 18.05 5.20 2.71
N LYS A 64 17.49 4.26 1.94
CA LYS A 64 18.08 3.69 0.72
C LYS A 64 17.47 4.24 -0.58
N GLY A 65 16.85 5.42 -0.52
CA GLY A 65 16.23 6.08 -1.67
C GLY A 65 14.72 6.20 -1.56
N LEU A 66 14.05 6.34 -2.71
CA LEU A 66 12.58 6.47 -2.76
C LEU A 66 11.93 5.09 -2.80
N VAL A 67 10.93 4.90 -1.96
CA VAL A 67 10.07 3.72 -1.92
C VAL A 67 8.71 4.09 -2.48
N LYS A 68 8.23 3.37 -3.48
CA LYS A 68 6.88 3.61 -4.02
C LYS A 68 5.83 2.97 -3.11
N ILE A 69 4.80 3.74 -2.77
CA ILE A 69 3.65 3.26 -2.01
C ILE A 69 2.38 3.60 -2.80
N SER A 70 1.67 2.58 -3.24
CA SER A 70 0.38 2.70 -3.91
C SER A 70 -0.73 2.16 -3.02
N ILE A 71 -1.84 2.90 -2.91
CA ILE A 71 -3.04 2.50 -2.18
C ILE A 71 -4.21 2.51 -3.16
N PHE A 72 -4.90 1.38 -3.27
CA PHE A 72 -6.06 1.19 -4.14
C PHE A 72 -7.29 0.81 -3.31
N GLY A 73 -8.37 1.56 -3.48
CA GLY A 73 -9.65 1.36 -2.79
C GLY A 73 -10.76 0.89 -3.71
N GLY A 74 -11.94 0.67 -3.13
CA GLY A 74 -13.16 0.32 -3.87
C GLY A 74 -13.07 -1.01 -4.62
N ILE A 75 -12.17 -1.90 -4.20
CA ILE A 75 -11.93 -3.19 -4.87
C ILE A 75 -13.01 -4.19 -4.46
N THR A 76 -14.03 -4.35 -5.31
CA THR A 76 -15.24 -5.14 -5.01
C THR A 76 -15.39 -6.43 -5.82
N PHE A 77 -14.48 -6.73 -6.75
CA PHE A 77 -14.54 -7.93 -7.60
C PHE A 77 -14.24 -9.26 -6.86
N GLY A 78 -14.16 -9.24 -5.52
CA GLY A 78 -13.98 -10.41 -4.68
C GLY A 78 -12.52 -10.80 -4.43
N ARG A 79 -12.30 -11.93 -3.76
CA ARG A 79 -10.98 -12.49 -3.42
C ARG A 79 -10.99 -13.99 -3.66
N VAL A 80 -9.88 -14.53 -4.19
CA VAL A 80 -9.70 -15.98 -4.39
C VAL A 80 -9.39 -16.74 -3.10
N GLY A 81 -9.06 -16.03 -2.01
CA GLY A 81 -8.72 -16.62 -0.72
C GLY A 81 -8.62 -15.59 0.39
N ARG A 82 -8.37 -16.06 1.62
CA ARG A 82 -8.12 -15.19 2.77
C ARG A 82 -6.68 -14.66 2.71
N PRO A 83 -6.44 -13.35 2.87
CA PRO A 83 -5.09 -12.82 3.01
C PRO A 83 -4.34 -13.50 4.16
N LEU A 84 -3.05 -13.76 3.96
CA LEU A 84 -2.18 -14.26 5.02
C LEU A 84 -1.98 -13.15 6.06
N GLY A 85 -2.21 -13.50 7.33
CA GLY A 85 -1.89 -12.61 8.45
C GLY A 85 -0.40 -12.63 8.77
N SER A 86 0.12 -11.51 9.30
CA SER A 86 1.39 -11.53 10.03
C SER A 86 1.23 -12.50 11.21
N ARG A 87 2.20 -13.42 11.37
CA ARG A 87 2.27 -14.28 12.55
C ARG A 87 2.56 -13.48 13.81
#